data_AF-A0A6G2DGD5-F1
#
_entry.id   AF-A0A6G2DGD5-F1
#
_cell.length_a   1.000
_cell.length_b   1.000
_cell.length_c   1.000
_cell.angle_alpha   90.00
_cell.angle_beta   90.00
_cell.angle_gamma   90.00
#
_symmetry.space_group_name_H-M   'P 1'
#
loop_
_entity.id
_entity.type
_entity.pdbx_description
1 polymer ?
#
loop_
_entity_poly.entity_id
_entity_poly.type
_entity_poly.pdbx_seq_one_letter_code
_entity_poly.pdbx_strand_id
1 'polypeptide(L)'
;AEGLFYSDKEKLEAKGAKVYMNSPVLSIDYDNKVVTAEVEGKEHKESYEKLIFATGSTPILPPIEGVEIVKGNREFKATLE
;
A
#
# COMPACT_ATOMS: atom_id res chain seq x y z
N ALA A 1 -25.34 1.74 5.09
CA ALA A 1 -24.17 2.12 4.27
C ALA A 1 -23.59 0.84 3.69
N GLU A 2 -24.23 0.30 2.66
CA GLU A 2 -23.78 -0.92 1.97
C GLU A 2 -23.65 -0.54 0.49
N GLY A 3 -22.47 -0.74 -0.11
CA GLY A 3 -22.30 -0.53 -1.56
C GLY A 3 -20.96 0.05 -2.04
N LEU A 4 -20.09 0.56 -1.17
CA LEU A 4 -18.79 1.10 -1.61
C LEU A 4 -17.68 0.04 -1.69
N PHE A 5 -17.78 -1.04 -0.91
CA PHE A 5 -16.81 -2.13 -0.88
C PHE A 5 -17.44 -3.41 -1.44
N TYR A 6 -16.87 -3.94 -2.53
CA TYR A 6 -17.35 -5.16 -3.19
C TYR A 6 -16.65 -6.45 -2.68
N SER A 7 -15.54 -6.31 -1.96
CA SER A 7 -14.74 -7.42 -1.42
C SER A 7 -14.06 -7.01 -0.11
N ASP A 8 -13.57 -7.99 0.63
CA ASP A 8 -12.88 -7.85 1.92
C ASP A 8 -11.75 -8.88 2.05
N LYS A 9 -11.03 -8.85 3.18
CA LYS A 9 -9.88 -9.75 3.45
C LYS A 9 -10.35 -11.20 3.52
N GLU A 10 -11.42 -11.46 4.25
CA GLU A 10 -11.94 -12.79 4.53
C GLU A 10 -12.37 -13.52 3.25
N LYS A 11 -13.02 -12.81 2.31
CA LYS A 11 -13.40 -13.37 1.00
C LYS A 11 -12.20 -13.75 0.14
N LEU A 12 -11.11 -12.97 0.20
CA LEU A 12 -9.89 -13.26 -0.54
C LEU A 12 -9.14 -14.45 0.08
N GLU A 13 -9.06 -14.50 1.41
CA GLU A 13 -8.47 -15.63 2.12
C GLU A 13 -9.25 -16.92 1.92
N ALA A 14 -10.59 -16.86 1.88
CA ALA A 14 -11.44 -18.01 1.53
C ALA A 14 -11.22 -18.53 0.09
N LYS A 15 -10.68 -17.70 -0.81
CA LYS A 15 -10.27 -18.10 -2.17
C LYS A 15 -8.82 -18.59 -2.24
N GLY A 16 -8.12 -18.68 -1.10
CA GLY A 16 -6.75 -19.19 -1.01
C GLY A 16 -5.66 -18.13 -1.09
N ALA A 17 -6.00 -16.84 -1.10
CA ALA A 17 -4.99 -15.78 -1.03
C ALA A 17 -4.45 -15.64 0.40
N LYS A 18 -3.15 -15.35 0.54
CA LYS A 18 -2.58 -14.87 1.80
C LYS A 18 -2.61 -13.34 1.79
N VAL A 19 -3.30 -12.71 2.74
CA VAL A 19 -3.53 -11.25 2.71
C VAL A 19 -2.83 -10.56 3.88
N TYR A 20 -1.78 -9.80 3.55
CA TYR A 20 -1.06 -8.95 4.48
C TYR A 20 -1.58 -7.51 4.39
N MET A 21 -2.48 -7.16 5.32
CA MET A 21 -2.97 -5.77 5.46
C MET A 21 -1.95 -4.92 6.22
N ASN A 22 -2.01 -3.59 6.06
CA ASN A 22 -1.11 -2.65 6.74
C ASN A 22 0.38 -3.00 6.58
N SER A 23 0.74 -3.59 5.43
CA SER A 23 2.07 -4.16 5.20
C SER A 23 2.73 -3.52 3.98
N PRO A 24 3.37 -2.34 4.12
CA PRO A 24 3.97 -1.65 2.99
C PRO A 24 5.16 -2.44 2.42
N VAL A 25 5.24 -2.51 1.09
CA VAL A 25 6.41 -3.02 0.38
C VAL A 25 7.51 -1.96 0.38
N LEU A 26 8.71 -2.34 0.81
CA LEU A 26 9.86 -1.45 0.99
C LEU A 26 10.82 -1.50 -0.21
N SER A 27 11.05 -2.69 -0.76
CA SER A 27 11.98 -2.89 -1.88
C SER A 27 11.70 -4.18 -2.66
N ILE A 28 12.21 -4.23 -3.89
CA ILE A 28 12.15 -5.40 -4.77
C ILE A 28 13.56 -5.68 -5.29
N ASP A 29 14.04 -6.90 -5.04
CA ASP A 29 15.23 -7.46 -5.67
C ASP A 29 14.79 -8.28 -6.89
N TYR A 30 15.08 -7.79 -8.09
CA TYR A 30 14.66 -8.43 -9.34
C TYR A 30 15.56 -9.60 -9.75
N ASP A 31 16.84 -9.56 -9.38
CA ASP A 31 17.82 -10.59 -9.72
C ASP A 31 17.54 -11.86 -8.91
N ASN A 32 17.32 -11.69 -7.61
CA ASN A 32 16.98 -12.79 -6.69
C ASN A 32 15.48 -13.06 -6.62
N LYS A 33 14.65 -12.20 -7.24
CA LYS A 33 13.18 -12.25 -7.22
C LYS A 33 12.60 -12.32 -5.81
N VAL A 34 12.95 -11.33 -4.99
CA VAL A 34 12.47 -11.19 -3.60
C VAL A 34 11.83 -9.83 -3.39
N VAL A 35 10.66 -9.81 -2.75
CA VAL A 35 10.03 -8.61 -2.21
C VAL A 35 10.36 -8.51 -0.73
N THR A 36 10.78 -7.32 -0.29
CA THR A 36 10.90 -6.99 1.14
C THR A 36 9.75 -6.08 1.53
N ALA A 37 8.96 -6.50 2.50
CA ALA A 37 7.84 -5.74 3.07
C ALA A 37 7.99 -5.62 4.59
N GLU A 38 7.28 -4.66 5.18
CA GLU A 38 7.05 -4.65 6.62
C GLU A 38 5.73 -5.35 6.90
N VAL A 39 5.73 -6.41 7.70
CA VAL A 39 4.52 -7.12 8.14
C VAL A 39 4.51 -7.11 9.67
N GLU A 40 3.46 -6.55 10.26
CA GLU A 40 3.33 -6.41 11.72
C GLU A 40 4.55 -5.72 12.37
N GLY A 41 5.10 -4.72 11.68
CA GLY A 41 6.27 -3.94 12.15
C GLY A 41 7.61 -4.66 12.02
N LYS A 42 7.68 -5.80 11.33
CA LYS A 42 8.91 -6.57 11.10
C LYS A 42 9.20 -6.73 9.62
N GLU A 43 10.48 -6.80 9.27
CA GLU A 43 10.91 -7.12 7.92
C GLU A 43 10.48 -8.56 7.55
N HIS A 44 9.78 -8.68 6.44
CA HIS A 44 9.34 -9.94 5.85
C HIS A 44 9.83 -10.01 4.40
N LYS A 45 10.56 -11.08 4.06
CA LYS A 45 11.05 -11.34 2.71
C LYS A 45 10.26 -12.46 2.08
N GLU A 46 9.76 -12.22 0.87
CA GLU A 46 8.95 -13.17 0.11
C GLU A 46 9.53 -13.33 -1.29
N SER A 47 9.85 -14.58 -1.68
CA SER A 47 10.28 -14.90 -3.03
C SER A 47 9.10 -14.98 -3.98
N TYR A 48 9.28 -14.61 -5.24
CA TYR A 48 8.21 -14.66 -6.25
C TYR A 48 8.66 -15.27 -7.59
N GLU A 49 7.72 -15.91 -8.29
CA GLU A 49 7.91 -16.25 -9.71
C GLU A 49 7.37 -15.15 -10.64
N LYS A 50 6.25 -14.55 -10.23
CA LYS A 50 5.55 -13.47 -10.93
C LYS A 50 5.23 -12.37 -9.92
N LEU A 51 5.42 -11.12 -10.35
CA LEU A 51 5.12 -9.93 -9.55
C LEU A 51 4.11 -9.07 -10.30
N ILE A 52 3.03 -8.68 -9.62
CA ILE A 52 1.97 -7.83 -10.16
C ILE A 52 2.00 -6.49 -9.43
N PHE A 53 2.19 -5.41 -10.18
CA PHE A 53 2.14 -4.05 -9.64
C PHE A 53 0.71 -3.51 -9.67
N ALA A 54 0.06 -3.54 -8.50
CA ALA A 54 -1.27 -2.96 -8.27
C ALA A 54 -1.21 -1.81 -7.25
N THR A 55 -0.14 -0.99 -7.28
CA THR A 55 0.14 0.07 -6.29
C THR A 55 -0.75 1.31 -6.43
N GLY A 56 -1.50 1.43 -7.54
CA GLY A 56 -2.32 2.59 -7.84
C GLY A 56 -1.49 3.86 -8.09
N SER A 57 -2.08 5.01 -7.79
CA SER A 57 -1.47 6.34 -7.95
C SER A 57 -1.50 7.14 -6.65
N THR A 58 -0.64 8.17 -6.57
CA THR A 58 -0.64 9.18 -5.52
C THR A 58 -1.04 10.53 -6.12
N PRO A 59 -1.85 11.36 -5.42
CA PRO A 59 -2.17 12.71 -5.90
C PRO A 59 -0.91 13.55 -6.12
N ILE A 60 -0.92 14.39 -7.15
CA ILE A 60 0.13 15.39 -7.36
C ILE A 60 -0.15 16.56 -6.42
N LEU A 61 0.83 16.91 -5.58
CA LEU A 61 0.77 18.09 -4.74
C LEU A 61 1.49 19.25 -5.43
N PRO A 62 0.79 20.32 -5.85
CA PRO A 62 1.43 21.51 -6.37
C PRO A 62 2.31 22.17 -5.29
N PRO A 63 3.40 22.89 -5.66
CA PRO A 63 4.29 23.55 -4.71
C PRO A 63 3.63 24.82 -4.14
N ILE A 64 2.61 24.65 -3.31
CA ILE A 64 1.89 25.73 -2.62
C ILE A 64 2.33 25.71 -1.16
N GLU A 65 2.67 26.88 -0.63
CA GLU A 65 3.06 27.02 0.78
C GLU A 65 1.88 26.70 1.72
N GLY A 66 2.18 26.07 2.86
CA GLY A 66 1.16 25.66 3.83
C GLY A 66 0.29 24.47 3.39
N VAL A 67 0.57 23.83 2.25
CA VAL A 67 -0.17 22.69 1.73
C VAL A 67 0.63 21.40 1.87
N GLU A 68 0.03 20.37 2.49
CA GLU A 68 0.65 19.05 2.69
C GLU A 68 -0.34 17.89 2.41
N ILE A 69 0.19 16.75 2.00
CA ILE A 69 -0.53 15.46 2.10
C ILE A 69 -0.11 14.82 3.42
N VAL A 70 -1.09 14.47 4.25
CA VAL A 70 -0.83 13.88 5.55
C VAL A 70 -0.07 12.55 5.37
N LYS A 71 1.10 12.46 6.01
CA LYS A 71 1.96 11.28 5.91
C LYS A 71 1.22 10.04 6.42
N GLY A 72 1.17 8.99 5.59
CA GLY A 72 0.54 7.72 5.93
C GLY A 72 -0.94 7.61 5.52
N ASN A 73 -1.54 8.68 5.01
CA ASN A 73 -2.84 8.61 4.35
C ASN A 73 -2.85 9.49 3.08
N ARG A 74 -4.03 9.71 2.47
CA ARG A 74 -4.20 10.50 1.24
C ARG A 74 -5.00 11.78 1.48
N GLU A 75 -5.07 12.24 2.72
CA GLU A 75 -5.80 13.45 3.07
C GLU A 75 -4.98 14.70 2.76
N PHE A 76 -5.64 15.66 2.15
CA PHE A 76 -5.09 16.99 1.88
C PHE A 76 -5.30 17.88 3.11
N LYS A 77 -4.25 18.61 3.49
CA LYS A 77 -4.33 19.59 4.57
C LYS A 77 -3.71 20.91 4.10
N ALA A 78 -4.38 22.01 4.45
CA ALA A 78 -3.88 23.36 4.23
C ALA A 78 -3.90 24.10 5.58
N THR A 79 -2.79 24.73 5.93
CA THR A 79 -2.72 25.71 7.01
C THR A 79 -2.89 27.10 6.41
N LEU A 80 -3.95 27.80 6.79
CA LEU A 80 -4.09 29.23 6.54
C LEU A 80 -3.21 29.94 7.57
N GLU A 81 -2.16 30.62 7.11
CA GLU A 81 -1.61 31.76 7.85
C GLU A 81 -2.49 32.99 7.64
#